data_AF-A0A2T6KJN8-F1
#
_entry.id   AF-A0A2T6KJN8-F1
#
_cell.length_a   1.000
_cell.length_b   1.000
_cell.length_c   1.000
_cell.angle_alpha   90.00
_cell.angle_beta   90.00
_cell.angle_gamma   90.00
#
_symmetry.space_group_name_H-M   'P 1'
#
loop_
_entity.id
_entity.type
_entity.pdbx_description
1 polymer ?
#
loop_
_entity_poly.entity_id
_entity_poly.type
_entity_poly.pdbx_seq_one_letter_code
_entity_poly.pdbx_strand_id
1 'polypeptide(L)' 'MSHRPPIQAVEDYTDAFLTTLGVFLFMVFWMIAAALGYAWVAITAYVIDHLFKLIGRLRTD' A
#
# COMPACT_ATOMS: atom_id res chain seq x y z
N MET A 1 48.55 0.32 36.32
CA MET A 1 47.84 -0.19 35.12
C MET A 1 46.38 0.19 35.24
N SER A 2 45.92 1.15 34.44
CA SER A 2 44.53 1.64 34.47
C SER A 2 43.60 0.61 33.83
N HIS A 3 42.77 -0.05 34.64
CA HIS A 3 41.75 -0.99 34.18
C HIS A 3 40.49 -0.18 33.83
N ARG A 4 40.41 0.30 32.58
CA ARG A 4 39.15 0.84 32.06
C ARG A 4 38.23 -0.35 31.78
N PRO A 5 37.00 -0.39 32.31
CA PRO A 5 36.04 -1.42 31.92
C PRO A 5 35.78 -1.30 30.41
N PRO A 6 35.58 -2.42 29.68
CA PRO A 6 35.22 -2.35 28.28
C PRO A 6 33.91 -1.56 28.17
N ILE A 7 33.92 -0.49 27.38
CA ILE A 7 32.71 0.25 27.04
C ILE A 7 31.79 -0.77 26.34
N GLN A 8 30.70 -1.17 27.00
CA GLN A 8 29.70 -2.04 26.40
C GLN A 8 29.17 -1.31 25.16
N ALA A 9 29.36 -1.92 23.99
CA ALA A 9 28.75 -1.45 22.76
C ALA A 9 27.23 -1.45 22.98
N VAL A 10 26.61 -0.29 22.79
CA VAL A 10 25.15 -0.13 22.90
C VAL A 10 24.50 -1.08 21.90
N GLU A 11 23.45 -1.78 22.34
CA GLU A 11 22.73 -2.76 21.55
C GLU A 11 22.16 -2.08 20.28
N ASP A 12 22.57 -2.58 19.11
CA ASP A 12 22.25 -1.93 17.84
C ASP A 12 20.86 -2.38 17.35
N TYR A 13 19.83 -1.62 17.72
CA TYR A 13 18.45 -1.86 17.29
C TYR A 13 18.14 -1.35 15.88
N THR A 14 19.13 -0.77 15.19
CA THR A 14 18.93 -0.18 13.86
C THR A 14 18.43 -1.22 12.86
N ASP A 15 18.94 -2.45 12.93
CA ASP A 15 18.54 -3.53 12.02
C ASP A 15 17.08 -3.96 12.22
N ALA A 16 16.66 -4.10 13.49
CA ALA A 16 15.27 -4.41 13.84
C ALA A 16 14.31 -3.27 13.43
N PHE A 17 14.72 -2.03 13.64
CA PHE A 17 13.96 -0.86 13.21
C PHE A 17 13.81 -0.79 11.69
N LEU A 18 14.90 -0.95 10.94
CA LEU A 18 14.86 -0.93 9.47
C LEU A 18 14.04 -2.08 8.90
N THR A 19 14.12 -3.25 9.50
CA THR A 19 13.33 -4.42 9.09
C THR A 19 11.84 -4.17 9.30
N THR A 20 11.44 -3.72 10.49
CA THR A 20 10.04 -3.43 10.78
C THR A 20 9.51 -2.29 9.91
N LEU A 21 10.29 -1.22 9.72
CA LEU A 21 9.98 -0.12 8.82
C LEU A 21 9.77 -0.61 7.39
N GLY A 22 10.66 -1.45 6.87
CA GLY A 22 10.56 -2.03 5.53
C GLY A 22 9.28 -2.85 5.35
N VAL A 23 8.92 -3.69 6.32
CA VAL A 23 7.68 -4.46 6.33
C VAL A 23 6.45 -3.55 6.31
N PHE A 24 6.46 -2.48 7.12
CA PHE A 24 5.35 -1.51 7.13
C PHE A 24 5.19 -0.81 5.78
N LEU A 25 6.27 -0.32 5.17
CA LEU A 25 6.20 0.31 3.85
C LEU A 25 5.67 -0.66 2.80
N PHE A 26 6.15 -1.91 2.82
CA PHE A 26 5.70 -2.93 1.87
C PHE A 26 4.20 -3.24 2.02
N MET A 27 3.73 -3.38 3.26
CA MET A 27 2.32 -3.64 3.56
C MET A 27 1.43 -2.48 3.11
N VAL A 28 1.82 -1.23 3.40
CA VAL A 28 1.06 -0.04 2.99
C VAL A 28 1.03 0.09 1.47
N PHE A 29 2.14 -0.17 0.78
CA PHE A 29 2.19 -0.17 -0.67
C PHE A 29 1.19 -1.17 -1.27
N TRP A 30 1.17 -2.40 -0.75
CA TRP A 30 0.21 -3.42 -1.15
C TRP A 30 -1.23 -3.04 -0.87
N MET A 31 -1.50 -2.41 0.28
CA MET A 31 -2.83 -1.92 0.62
C MET A 31 -3.33 -0.88 -0.38
N ILE A 32 -2.48 0.08 -0.77
CA ILE A 32 -2.82 1.09 -1.79
C ILE A 32 -3.07 0.42 -3.14
N ALA A 33 -2.23 -0.54 -3.54
CA ALA A 33 -2.41 -1.28 -4.78
C ALA A 33 -3.75 -2.04 -4.82
N ALA A 34 -4.12 -2.70 -3.72
CA ALA A 34 -5.41 -3.38 -3.59
C ALA A 34 -6.59 -2.40 -3.65
N ALA A 35 -6.49 -1.25 -2.98
CA ALA A 35 -7.52 -0.22 -3.00
C ALA A 35 -7.71 0.37 -4.41
N LEU A 36 -6.62 0.66 -5.12
CA LEU A 36 -6.65 1.12 -6.50
C LEU A 36 -7.22 0.06 -7.45
N GLY A 37 -6.85 -1.20 -7.27
CA GLY A 37 -7.42 -2.32 -8.03
C GLY A 37 -8.93 -2.40 -7.86
N TYR A 38 -9.43 -2.25 -6.63
CA TYR A 38 -10.87 -2.21 -6.37
C TYR A 38 -11.55 -0.98 -6.98
N ALA A 39 -10.96 0.21 -6.78
CA ALA A 39 -11.47 1.46 -7.33
C ALA A 39 -11.56 1.40 -8.86
N TRP A 40 -10.57 0.80 -9.52
CA TRP A 40 -10.56 0.61 -10.97
C TRP A 40 -11.73 -0.26 -11.46
N VAL A 41 -12.01 -1.35 -10.76
CA VAL A 41 -13.15 -2.22 -11.08
C VAL A 41 -14.47 -1.46 -10.89
N ALA A 42 -14.61 -0.70 -9.80
CA ALA A 42 -15.79 0.10 -9.54
C ALA A 42 -16.04 1.17 -10.62
N ILE A 43 -14.98 1.88 -11.04
CA ILE A 43 -15.05 2.85 -12.14
C ILE A 43 -15.46 2.16 -13.44
N THR A 44 -14.85 1.01 -13.76
CA THR A 44 -15.16 0.25 -14.97
C THR A 44 -16.62 -0.20 -14.98
N ALA A 45 -17.12 -0.73 -13.86
CA ALA A 45 -18.51 -1.12 -13.72
C ALA A 45 -19.47 0.07 -13.91
N TYR A 46 -19.14 1.22 -13.33
CA TYR A 46 -19.93 2.45 -13.49
C TYR A 46 -19.96 2.94 -14.95
N VAL A 47 -18.81 2.93 -15.63
CA VAL A 47 -18.71 3.32 -17.05
C VAL A 47 -19.54 2.38 -17.93
N ILE A 48 -19.49 1.08 -17.67
CA ILE A 48 -20.28 0.08 -18.39
C ILE A 48 -21.79 0.31 -18.16
N ASP A 49 -22.23 0.49 -16.92
CA ASP A 49 -23.64 0.79 -16.60
C ASP A 49 -24.12 2.08 -17.30
N HIS A 50 -23.26 3.11 -17.32
CA HIS A 50 -23.55 4.35 -18.01
C HIS A 50 -23.67 4.19 -19.53
N LEU A 51 -22.77 3.41 -20.14
CA LEU A 51 -22.82 3.06 -21.57
C LEU A 51 -24.10 2.32 -21.94
N PHE A 52 -24.52 1.32 -21.13
CA PHE A 52 -25.76 0.61 -21.36
C PHE A 52 -26.99 1.51 -21.26
N LYS A 53 -27.03 2.43 -20.28
CA LYS A 53 -28.11 3.43 -20.18
C LYS A 53 -28.17 4.37 -21.38
N LEU A 54 -27.02 4.77 -21.91
CA LEU A 54 -26.94 5.65 -23.08
C LEU A 54 -27.43 4.93 -24.36
N ILE A 55 -27.02 3.68 -24.56
CA ILE A 55 -27.47 2.83 -25.67
C ILE A 55 -28.98 2.56 -25.59
N GLY A 56 -29.51 2.30 -24.38
CA GLY A 56 -30.95 2.13 -24.18
C GLY A 56 -31.76 3.37 -24.54
N ARG A 57 -31.22 4.56 -24.23
CA ARG A 57 -31.85 5.84 -24.59
C ARG A 57 -31.84 6.06 -26.11
N LEU A 58 -30.70 5.84 -26.77
CA LEU A 58 -30.55 5.98 -28.23
C LEU A 58 -31.36 4.98 -29.06
N ARG A 59 -31.78 3.85 -28.46
CA ARG A 59 -32.64 2.85 -29.13
C ARG A 59 -34.14 3.16 -29.01
N THR A 60 -34.51 4.05 -28.08
CA THR A 60 -35.91 4.36 -27.77
C THR A 60 -36.40 5.64 -28.46
N ASP A 61 -35.49 6.51 -28.90
CA ASP A 61 -35.75 7.62 -29.84
C ASP A 61 -35.63 7.14 -31.31
#